data_AF-A0A934L6M2-F1
#
_entry.id   AF-A0A934L6M2-F1
#
_cell.length_a   1.000
_cell.length_b   1.000
_cell.length_c   1.000
_cell.angle_alpha   90.00
_cell.angle_beta   90.00
_cell.angle_gamma   90.00
#
_symmetry.space_group_name_H-M   'P 1'
#
loop_
_entity.id
_entity.type
_entity.pdbx_description
1 polymer ?
#
loop_
_entity_poly.entity_id
_entity_poly.type
_entity_poly.pdbx_seq_one_letter_code
_entity_poly.pdbx_strand_id
1 'polypeptide(L)'
;MDKHISPVDLQKAYRLINHGPTVLVSARHAGVDNVMAAAWACALDFAPPKLTVVLDKSSKTRELIEKSGSFVIQVPTVAQLRLTHMVGTLSLSTMPNKLKLSGVELFDMAGHDLPFVAGCSAWLACKLIPELHNQQAYDLFIGEVVGAWADTRVCSNGRWHFEDADPGWRSLHHVAGGNFYAIGEPLTVED
;
A
#
# COMPACT_ATOMS: atom_id res chain seq x y z
N MET A 1 -19.20 2.63 -3.43
CA MET A 1 -17.85 2.31 -3.92
C MET A 1 -17.62 3.15 -5.17
N ASP A 2 -16.46 3.78 -5.33
CA ASP A 2 -16.11 4.46 -6.59
C ASP A 2 -16.33 3.47 -7.75
N LYS A 3 -17.02 3.93 -8.81
CA LYS A 3 -17.37 3.10 -9.98
C LYS A 3 -16.14 2.52 -10.69
N HIS A 4 -14.95 3.07 -10.43
CA HIS A 4 -13.71 2.61 -11.01
C HIS A 4 -12.97 1.56 -10.17
N ILE A 5 -13.38 1.30 -8.93
CA ILE A 5 -12.75 0.27 -8.09
C ILE A 5 -13.36 -1.09 -8.43
N SER A 6 -12.52 -2.02 -8.89
CA SER A 6 -12.93 -3.40 -9.18
C SER A 6 -12.09 -4.41 -8.41
N PRO A 7 -12.68 -5.54 -7.99
CA PRO A 7 -11.92 -6.61 -7.35
C PRO A 7 -10.89 -7.20 -8.33
N VAL A 8 -9.74 -7.55 -7.78
CA VAL A 8 -8.68 -8.29 -8.48
C VAL A 8 -8.67 -9.71 -7.93
N ASP A 9 -8.65 -10.69 -8.83
CA ASP A 9 -8.49 -12.10 -8.46
C ASP A 9 -7.25 -12.27 -7.57
N LEU A 10 -7.41 -12.93 -6.41
CA LEU A 10 -6.34 -13.13 -5.45
C LEU A 10 -5.13 -13.85 -6.06
N GLN A 11 -5.33 -14.73 -7.05
CA GLN A 11 -4.22 -15.38 -7.77
C GLN A 11 -3.36 -14.39 -8.57
N LYS A 12 -3.87 -13.18 -8.83
CA LYS A 12 -3.19 -12.11 -9.57
C LYS A 12 -2.81 -10.93 -8.68
N ALA A 13 -3.15 -10.94 -7.40
CA ALA A 13 -2.93 -9.81 -6.49
C ALA A 13 -1.46 -9.41 -6.39
N TYR A 14 -0.54 -10.38 -6.45
CA TYR A 14 0.91 -10.11 -6.43
C TYR A 14 1.36 -9.15 -7.56
N ARG A 15 0.67 -9.15 -8.71
CA ARG A 15 0.98 -8.28 -9.85
C ARG A 15 0.81 -6.80 -9.53
N LEU A 16 0.00 -6.45 -8.52
CA LEU A 16 -0.21 -5.07 -8.10
C LEU A 16 1.05 -4.44 -7.49
N ILE A 17 1.99 -5.23 -6.99
CA ILE A 17 3.23 -4.74 -6.38
C ILE A 17 4.49 -5.36 -7.02
N ASN A 18 4.34 -6.15 -8.08
CA ASN A 18 5.46 -6.88 -8.69
C ASN A 18 6.49 -5.97 -9.36
N HIS A 19 6.11 -4.76 -9.77
CA HIS A 19 7.02 -3.73 -10.30
C HIS A 19 7.71 -2.92 -9.20
N GLY A 20 7.55 -3.30 -7.92
CA GLY A 20 8.25 -2.71 -6.77
C GLY A 20 7.89 -1.25 -6.48
N PRO A 21 6.60 -0.85 -6.41
CA PRO A 21 6.24 0.50 -6.04
C PRO A 21 6.54 0.77 -4.55
N THR A 22 6.83 2.02 -4.22
CA THR A 22 6.62 2.51 -2.86
C THR A 22 5.13 2.47 -2.55
N VAL A 23 4.76 1.93 -1.40
CA VAL A 23 3.36 1.75 -0.99
C VAL A 23 2.99 2.64 0.18
N LEU A 24 1.69 2.83 0.40
CA LEU A 24 1.18 3.31 1.67
C LEU A 24 0.69 2.12 2.49
N VAL A 25 1.06 2.10 3.77
CA VAL A 25 0.61 1.12 4.75
C VAL A 25 -0.37 1.80 5.69
N SER A 26 -1.60 1.32 5.75
CA SER A 26 -2.62 1.82 6.66
C SER A 26 -3.13 0.73 7.58
N ALA A 27 -3.50 1.12 8.81
CA ALA A 27 -3.98 0.20 9.82
C ALA A 27 -4.92 0.93 10.80
N ARG A 28 -5.82 0.16 11.41
CA ARG A 28 -6.79 0.61 12.40
C ARG A 28 -6.69 -0.24 13.66
N HIS A 29 -6.71 0.39 14.82
CA HIS A 29 -6.92 -0.31 16.08
C HIS A 29 -7.58 0.63 17.10
N ALA A 30 -8.60 0.13 17.80
CA ALA A 30 -9.33 0.87 18.84
C ALA A 30 -9.81 2.28 18.38
N GLY A 31 -10.33 2.36 17.15
CA GLY A 31 -10.83 3.61 16.56
C GLY A 31 -9.75 4.60 16.09
N VAL A 32 -8.46 4.21 16.16
CA VAL A 32 -7.34 5.03 15.68
C VAL A 32 -6.89 4.51 14.32
N ASP A 33 -6.95 5.40 13.33
CA ASP A 33 -6.43 5.17 11.98
C ASP A 33 -5.07 5.82 11.78
N ASN A 34 -4.20 5.17 11.04
CA ASN A 34 -2.95 5.77 10.58
C ASN A 34 -2.56 5.28 9.19
N VAL A 35 -1.73 6.09 8.53
CA VAL A 35 -1.11 5.79 7.24
C VAL A 35 0.37 6.15 7.32
N MET A 36 1.24 5.32 6.78
CA MET A 36 2.66 5.62 6.55
C MET A 36 3.07 5.24 5.13
N ALA A 37 4.20 5.75 4.64
CA ALA A 37 4.81 5.24 3.42
C ALA A 37 5.81 4.13 3.75
N ALA A 38 5.92 3.13 2.87
CA ALA A 38 6.94 2.08 2.95
C ALA A 38 7.48 1.80 1.54
N ALA A 39 8.78 2.00 1.34
CA ALA A 39 9.46 1.58 0.12
C ALA A 39 9.86 0.10 0.15
N TRP A 40 10.08 -0.45 1.36
CA TRP A 40 10.48 -1.83 1.57
C TRP A 40 9.25 -2.72 1.73
N ALA A 41 8.56 -2.94 0.62
CA ALA A 41 7.46 -3.89 0.49
C ALA A 41 7.65 -4.75 -0.76
N CYS A 42 7.37 -6.04 -0.68
CA CYS A 42 7.59 -6.98 -1.78
C CYS A 42 6.57 -8.11 -1.77
N ALA A 43 6.18 -8.61 -2.95
CA ALA A 43 5.44 -9.85 -3.03
C ALA A 43 6.30 -11.02 -2.50
N LEU A 44 5.67 -11.95 -1.79
CA LEU A 44 6.33 -13.12 -1.20
C LEU A 44 5.85 -14.45 -1.79
N ASP A 45 4.56 -14.55 -2.12
CA ASP A 45 3.95 -15.79 -2.61
C ASP A 45 2.77 -15.48 -3.55
N PHE A 46 2.41 -16.44 -4.41
CA PHE A 46 1.37 -16.30 -5.43
C PHE A 46 -0.02 -16.73 -4.94
N ALA A 47 -0.14 -17.91 -4.31
CA ALA A 47 -1.44 -18.50 -3.95
C ALA A 47 -1.34 -19.45 -2.72
N PRO A 48 -1.87 -19.07 -1.53
CA PRO A 48 -2.52 -17.79 -1.25
C PRO A 48 -1.48 -16.65 -1.30
N PRO A 49 -1.85 -15.48 -1.87
CA PRO A 49 -0.94 -14.36 -2.05
C PRO A 49 -0.40 -13.85 -0.71
N LYS A 50 0.92 -13.65 -0.64
CA LYS A 50 1.58 -13.09 0.54
C LYS A 50 2.51 -11.97 0.13
N LEU A 51 2.79 -11.08 1.08
CA LEU A 51 3.77 -10.01 0.91
C LEU A 51 4.60 -9.82 2.18
N THR A 52 5.75 -9.20 2.02
CA THR A 52 6.57 -8.67 3.10
C THR A 52 6.52 -7.16 3.14
N VAL A 53 6.65 -6.59 4.34
CA VAL A 53 6.87 -5.16 4.54
C VAL A 53 7.76 -4.95 5.77
N VAL A 54 8.70 -4.01 5.69
CA VAL A 54 9.53 -3.63 6.84
C VAL A 54 8.90 -2.44 7.56
N LEU A 55 8.68 -2.57 8.87
CA LEU A 55 8.03 -1.57 9.70
C LEU A 55 8.89 -1.25 10.94
N ASP A 56 9.52 -0.08 10.91
CA ASP A 56 10.41 0.39 11.98
C ASP A 56 9.71 0.42 13.35
N LYS A 57 10.45 0.10 14.42
CA LYS A 57 9.98 0.05 15.81
C LYS A 57 9.36 1.37 16.30
N SER A 58 9.78 2.51 15.75
CA SER A 58 9.26 3.83 16.11
C SER A 58 7.93 4.17 15.42
N SER A 59 7.51 3.40 14.42
CA SER A 59 6.32 3.71 13.62
C SER A 59 5.03 3.40 14.39
N LYS A 60 4.12 4.39 14.47
CA LYS A 60 2.81 4.17 15.07
C LYS A 60 1.99 3.11 14.31
N THR A 61 2.17 3.02 12.99
CA THR A 61 1.49 2.02 12.17
C THR A 61 1.86 0.60 12.58
N ARG A 62 3.14 0.31 12.89
CA ARG A 62 3.55 -0.99 13.44
C ARG A 62 2.75 -1.37 14.67
N GLU A 63 2.66 -0.46 15.66
CA GLU A 63 1.90 -0.71 16.89
C GLU A 63 0.43 -1.05 16.60
N LEU A 64 -0.21 -0.33 15.66
CA LEU A 64 -1.58 -0.62 15.26
C LEU A 64 -1.70 -2.01 14.63
N ILE A 65 -0.75 -2.39 13.77
CA ILE A 65 -0.72 -3.70 13.10
C ILE A 65 -0.49 -4.84 14.09
N GLU A 66 0.46 -4.70 15.01
CA GLU A 66 0.72 -5.71 16.05
C GLU A 66 -0.50 -5.92 16.96
N LYS A 67 -1.31 -4.88 17.19
CA LYS A 67 -2.52 -4.95 18.01
C LYS A 67 -3.77 -5.44 17.26
N SER A 68 -3.92 -5.09 15.98
CA SER A 68 -5.10 -5.46 15.19
C SER A 68 -4.93 -6.75 14.38
N GLY A 69 -3.69 -7.14 14.10
CA GLY A 69 -3.36 -8.23 13.18
C GLY A 69 -3.79 -7.98 11.73
N SER A 70 -4.13 -6.75 11.34
CA SER A 70 -4.65 -6.44 10.00
C SER A 70 -4.16 -5.07 9.50
N PHE A 71 -3.97 -4.95 8.19
CA PHE A 71 -3.49 -3.73 7.52
C PHE A 71 -3.87 -3.71 6.04
N VAL A 72 -3.64 -2.57 5.39
CA VAL A 72 -3.78 -2.42 3.94
C VAL A 72 -2.45 -1.98 3.35
N ILE A 73 -2.04 -2.65 2.27
CA ILE A 73 -1.02 -2.16 1.35
C ILE A 73 -1.73 -1.52 0.17
N GLN A 74 -1.39 -0.28 -0.18
CA GLN A 74 -1.99 0.40 -1.33
C GLN A 74 -0.93 1.13 -2.15
N VAL A 75 -1.14 1.19 -3.46
CA VAL A 75 -0.19 1.74 -4.42
C VAL A 75 -0.53 3.22 -4.66
N PRO A 76 0.24 4.17 -4.12
CA PRO A 76 0.02 5.58 -4.36
C PRO A 76 0.39 5.96 -5.80
N THR A 77 -0.20 7.06 -6.25
CA THR A 77 -0.03 7.59 -7.59
C THR A 77 0.86 8.84 -7.62
N VAL A 78 1.33 9.27 -8.79
CA VAL A 78 2.06 10.54 -8.97
C VAL A 78 1.26 11.72 -8.42
N ALA A 79 -0.06 11.73 -8.59
CA ALA A 79 -0.94 12.75 -8.03
C ALA A 79 -0.87 12.81 -6.48
N GLN A 80 -0.46 11.72 -5.83
CA GLN A 80 -0.29 11.61 -4.38
C GLN A 80 1.17 11.79 -3.92
N LEU A 81 2.09 12.29 -4.77
CA LEU A 81 3.52 12.46 -4.41
C LEU A 81 3.72 13.21 -3.08
N ARG A 82 3.07 14.36 -2.91
CA ARG A 82 3.16 15.16 -1.68
C ARG A 82 2.60 14.40 -0.47
N LEU A 83 1.44 13.75 -0.64
CA LEU A 83 0.81 12.95 0.43
C LEU A 83 1.75 11.82 0.87
N THR A 84 2.26 11.04 -0.09
CA THR A 84 3.17 9.92 0.15
C THR A 84 4.41 10.36 0.92
N HIS A 85 5.04 11.46 0.51
CA HIS A 85 6.17 12.02 1.25
C HIS A 85 5.77 12.43 2.68
N MET A 86 4.68 13.17 2.85
CA MET A 86 4.26 13.65 4.17
C MET A 86 3.91 12.52 5.14
N VAL A 87 3.22 11.46 4.69
CA VAL A 87 2.90 10.33 5.58
C VAL A 87 4.10 9.46 5.89
N GLY A 88 5.17 9.51 5.08
CA GLY A 88 6.47 8.92 5.38
C GLY A 88 7.32 9.74 6.35
N THR A 89 7.15 11.07 6.38
CA THR A 89 7.94 11.98 7.25
C THR A 89 7.31 12.21 8.62
N LEU A 90 5.98 12.36 8.68
CA LEU A 90 5.27 12.68 9.92
C LEU A 90 4.91 11.40 10.69
N SER A 91 5.04 11.41 12.02
CA SER A 91 4.58 10.31 12.87
C SER A 91 3.30 10.70 13.62
N LEU A 92 2.32 9.80 13.64
CA LEU A 92 1.09 10.00 14.41
C LEU A 92 1.37 10.10 15.92
N SER A 93 2.46 9.49 16.40
CA SER A 93 2.89 9.57 17.81
C SER A 93 3.25 10.98 18.26
N THR A 94 3.70 11.85 17.34
CA THR A 94 4.09 13.24 17.64
C THR A 94 3.15 14.28 17.02
N MET A 95 2.41 13.91 15.98
CA MET A 95 1.48 14.77 15.27
C MET A 95 0.10 14.10 15.16
N PRO A 96 -0.80 14.29 16.15
CA PRO A 96 -2.12 13.64 16.18
C PRO A 96 -3.02 13.98 14.97
N ASN A 97 -2.83 15.15 14.37
CA ASN A 97 -3.56 15.59 13.17
C ASN A 97 -2.84 15.25 11.85
N LYS A 98 -1.87 14.33 11.87
CA LYS A 98 -1.06 13.91 10.70
C LYS A 98 -1.89 13.67 9.45
N LEU A 99 -2.95 12.87 9.52
CA LEU A 99 -3.73 12.49 8.33
C LEU A 99 -4.35 13.70 7.64
N LYS A 100 -4.92 14.62 8.43
CA LYS A 100 -5.47 15.89 7.94
C LYS A 100 -4.39 16.78 7.32
N LEU A 101 -3.23 16.91 7.97
CA LEU A 101 -2.11 17.71 7.46
C LEU A 101 -1.56 17.16 6.14
N SER A 102 -1.52 15.83 6.01
CA SER A 102 -1.07 15.14 4.80
C SER A 102 -2.11 15.10 3.68
N GLY A 103 -3.35 15.55 3.94
CA GLY A 103 -4.45 15.48 2.96
C GLY A 103 -4.93 14.06 2.69
N VAL A 104 -4.81 13.16 3.66
CA VAL A 104 -5.30 11.78 3.55
C VAL A 104 -6.82 11.78 3.67
N GLU A 105 -7.48 11.22 2.66
CA GLU A 105 -8.89 10.85 2.69
C GLU A 105 -8.98 9.32 2.84
N LEU A 106 -9.73 8.87 3.85
CA LEU A 106 -9.96 7.46 4.12
C LEU A 106 -11.37 7.06 3.70
N PHE A 107 -11.52 5.84 3.22
CA PHE A 107 -12.80 5.20 2.98
C PHE A 107 -12.78 3.75 3.48
N ASP A 108 -13.96 3.20 3.75
CA ASP A 108 -14.13 1.80 4.14
C ASP A 108 -14.58 0.96 2.93
N MET A 109 -14.14 -0.29 2.87
CA MET A 109 -14.67 -1.29 1.93
C MET A 109 -15.52 -2.32 2.68
N ALA A 110 -16.68 -2.64 2.11
CA ALA A 110 -17.62 -3.57 2.72
C ALA A 110 -16.96 -4.91 3.03
N GLY A 111 -17.13 -5.40 4.27
CA GLY A 111 -16.52 -6.64 4.75
C GLY A 111 -15.11 -6.49 5.33
N HIS A 112 -14.54 -5.28 5.33
CA HIS A 112 -13.20 -5.01 5.87
C HIS A 112 -13.23 -3.82 6.84
N ASP A 113 -12.98 -4.06 8.13
CA ASP A 113 -12.75 -3.00 9.11
C ASP A 113 -11.30 -2.49 9.01
N LEU A 114 -11.00 -1.83 7.89
CA LEU A 114 -9.68 -1.36 7.54
C LEU A 114 -9.75 0.02 6.86
N PRO A 115 -8.79 0.92 7.13
CA PRO A 115 -8.79 2.26 6.56
C PRO A 115 -8.11 2.27 5.18
N PHE A 116 -8.88 2.39 4.10
CA PHE A 116 -8.34 2.47 2.74
C PHE A 116 -8.11 3.92 2.33
N VAL A 117 -7.00 4.22 1.65
CA VAL A 117 -6.65 5.57 1.20
C VAL A 117 -7.25 5.83 -0.18
N ALA A 118 -8.09 6.86 -0.29
CA ALA A 118 -8.70 7.26 -1.56
C ALA A 118 -7.63 7.76 -2.55
N GLY A 119 -7.86 7.56 -3.85
CA GLY A 119 -6.98 8.04 -4.92
C GLY A 119 -5.73 7.19 -5.20
N CYS A 120 -5.51 6.10 -4.44
CA CYS A 120 -4.52 5.09 -4.81
C CYS A 120 -4.99 4.29 -6.03
N SER A 121 -4.05 3.65 -6.75
CA SER A 121 -4.35 2.85 -7.93
C SER A 121 -4.68 1.39 -7.62
N ALA A 122 -4.28 0.91 -6.44
CA ALA A 122 -4.55 -0.46 -5.98
C ALA A 122 -4.54 -0.57 -4.46
N TRP A 123 -5.25 -1.56 -3.93
CA TRP A 123 -5.37 -1.86 -2.50
C TRP A 123 -5.32 -3.38 -2.28
N LEU A 124 -4.59 -3.81 -1.25
CA LEU A 124 -4.47 -5.18 -0.79
C LEU A 124 -4.77 -5.20 0.71
N ALA A 125 -5.92 -5.78 1.09
CA ALA A 125 -6.26 -6.02 2.48
C ALA A 125 -5.46 -7.23 2.98
N CYS A 126 -4.76 -7.07 4.09
CA CYS A 126 -3.81 -8.04 4.61
C CYS A 126 -4.15 -8.44 6.03
N LYS A 127 -3.97 -9.74 6.31
CA LYS A 127 -3.92 -10.29 7.67
C LYS A 127 -2.47 -10.58 8.02
N LEU A 128 -2.03 -10.11 9.17
CA LEU A 128 -0.70 -10.39 9.70
C LEU A 128 -0.53 -11.89 9.95
N ILE A 129 0.57 -12.45 9.45
CA ILE A 129 1.09 -13.75 9.86
C ILE A 129 2.16 -13.48 10.93
N PRO A 130 1.89 -13.79 12.22
CA PRO A 130 2.82 -13.48 13.29
C PRO A 130 4.11 -14.29 13.16
N GLU A 131 5.22 -13.60 12.96
CA GLU A 131 6.56 -14.18 12.93
C GLU A 131 7.45 -13.37 13.88
N LEU A 132 7.36 -13.69 15.18
CA LEU A 132 7.92 -12.85 16.25
C LEU A 132 9.43 -12.64 16.10
N HIS A 133 10.18 -13.66 15.66
CA HIS A 133 11.61 -13.51 15.43
C HIS A 133 11.88 -12.47 14.34
N ASN A 134 11.20 -12.56 13.18
CA ASN A 134 11.37 -11.63 12.07
C ASN A 134 10.99 -10.20 12.46
N GLN A 135 9.87 -10.04 13.17
CA GLN A 135 9.38 -8.75 13.63
C GLN A 135 10.34 -8.06 14.62
N GLN A 136 11.06 -8.83 15.46
CA GLN A 136 11.96 -8.27 16.46
C GLN A 136 13.38 -8.06 15.92
N ALA A 137 13.90 -9.03 15.17
CA ALA A 137 15.28 -9.02 14.68
C ALA A 137 15.45 -8.16 13.41
N TYR A 138 14.45 -8.14 12.53
CA TYR A 138 14.57 -7.55 11.20
C TYR A 138 13.50 -6.50 10.89
N ASP A 139 12.59 -6.26 11.85
CA ASP A 139 11.42 -5.41 11.66
C ASP A 139 10.58 -5.83 10.43
N LEU A 140 10.67 -7.12 10.07
CA LEU A 140 10.08 -7.71 8.87
C LEU A 140 8.74 -8.34 9.23
N PHE A 141 7.68 -7.90 8.53
CA PHE A 141 6.32 -8.38 8.70
C PHE A 141 5.89 -9.15 7.47
N ILE A 142 5.12 -10.23 7.68
CA ILE A 142 4.51 -11.04 6.62
C ILE A 142 3.00 -10.86 6.69
N GLY A 143 2.38 -10.54 5.55
CA GLY A 143 0.93 -10.45 5.42
C GLY A 143 0.38 -11.43 4.40
N GLU A 144 -0.69 -12.14 4.74
CA GLU A 144 -1.55 -12.83 3.78
C GLU A 144 -2.55 -11.84 3.19
N VAL A 145 -2.63 -11.76 1.87
CA VAL A 145 -3.59 -10.90 1.19
C VAL A 145 -4.94 -11.61 1.14
N VAL A 146 -5.93 -11.05 1.83
CA VAL A 146 -7.30 -11.59 1.95
C VAL A 146 -8.31 -10.89 1.03
N GLY A 147 -7.92 -9.78 0.40
CA GLY A 147 -8.71 -9.04 -0.57
C GLY A 147 -7.84 -8.12 -1.39
N ALA A 148 -8.15 -7.95 -2.68
CA ALA A 148 -7.40 -7.08 -3.57
C ALA A 148 -8.34 -6.34 -4.53
N TRP A 149 -8.04 -5.07 -4.77
CA TRP A 149 -8.79 -4.20 -5.68
C TRP A 149 -7.84 -3.27 -6.43
N ALA A 150 -8.28 -2.81 -7.59
CA ALA A 150 -7.56 -1.80 -8.34
C ALA A 150 -8.51 -0.83 -9.05
N ASP A 151 -7.97 0.34 -9.35
CA ASP A 151 -8.63 1.33 -10.17
C ASP A 151 -8.53 0.94 -11.65
N THR A 152 -9.69 0.59 -12.22
CA THR A 152 -9.86 0.16 -13.62
C THR A 152 -9.31 1.12 -14.66
N ARG A 153 -9.10 2.41 -14.33
CA ARG A 153 -8.48 3.38 -15.24
C ARG A 153 -7.01 3.09 -15.52
N VAL A 154 -6.32 2.37 -14.64
CA VAL A 154 -4.88 2.08 -14.75
C VAL A 154 -4.53 0.61 -14.52
N CYS A 155 -5.40 -0.16 -13.87
CA CYS A 155 -5.21 -1.59 -13.69
C CYS A 155 -6.54 -2.34 -13.76
N SER A 156 -6.63 -3.31 -14.67
CA SER A 156 -7.81 -4.16 -14.81
C SER A 156 -7.40 -5.63 -14.93
N ASN A 157 -8.13 -6.52 -14.25
CA ASN A 157 -7.85 -7.96 -14.22
C ASN A 157 -6.38 -8.32 -13.83
N GLY A 158 -5.78 -7.52 -12.93
CA GLY A 158 -4.39 -7.70 -12.48
C GLY A 158 -3.34 -7.35 -13.55
N ARG A 159 -3.69 -6.58 -14.58
CA ARG A 159 -2.78 -6.05 -15.59
C ARG A 159 -2.76 -4.53 -15.53
N TRP A 160 -1.57 -3.96 -15.48
CA TRP A 160 -1.33 -2.52 -15.54
C TRP A 160 -1.40 -2.03 -16.98
N HIS A 161 -1.93 -0.82 -17.17
CA HIS A 161 -2.03 -0.09 -18.44
C HIS A 161 -1.56 1.35 -18.23
N PHE A 162 -0.36 1.53 -17.65
CA PHE A 162 0.20 2.85 -17.32
C PHE A 162 0.48 3.71 -18.56
N GLU A 163 0.68 3.06 -19.71
CA GLU A 163 0.88 3.66 -21.02
C GLU A 163 -0.38 4.34 -21.57
N ASP A 164 -1.55 3.85 -21.20
CA ASP A 164 -2.85 4.35 -21.68
C ASP A 164 -3.54 5.28 -20.67
N ALA A 165 -3.14 5.22 -19.40
CA ALA A 165 -3.70 6.04 -18.32
C ALA A 165 -3.11 7.46 -18.28
N ASP A 166 -3.82 8.39 -17.64
CA ASP A 166 -3.26 9.71 -17.32
C ASP A 166 -1.95 9.55 -16.52
N PRO A 167 -0.86 10.28 -16.86
CA PRO A 167 0.43 10.13 -16.19
C PRO A 167 0.40 10.31 -14.67
N GLY A 168 -0.60 11.02 -14.15
CA GLY A 168 -0.87 11.16 -12.73
C GLY A 168 -1.15 9.83 -12.01
N TRP A 169 -1.54 8.77 -12.72
CA TRP A 169 -1.80 7.43 -12.18
C TRP A 169 -0.56 6.54 -12.02
N ARG A 170 0.58 6.95 -12.57
CA ARG A 170 1.83 6.19 -12.45
C ARG A 170 2.18 5.97 -10.98
N SER A 171 2.69 4.78 -10.64
CA SER A 171 3.14 4.49 -9.29
C SER A 171 4.43 5.24 -8.96
N LEU A 172 4.66 5.46 -7.66
CA LEU A 172 5.87 6.11 -7.14
C LEU A 172 6.92 5.08 -6.72
N HIS A 173 8.19 5.38 -6.97
CA HIS A 173 9.36 4.58 -6.60
C HIS A 173 10.38 5.47 -5.89
N HIS A 174 10.42 5.39 -4.56
CA HIS A 174 11.28 6.22 -3.71
C HIS A 174 12.76 5.88 -3.88
N VAL A 175 13.61 6.90 -3.82
CA VAL A 175 15.07 6.76 -3.83
C VAL A 175 15.66 7.23 -2.51
N ALA A 176 15.51 8.52 -2.20
CA ALA A 176 16.02 9.14 -0.98
C ALA A 176 15.41 10.52 -0.77
N GLY A 177 15.28 10.95 0.49
CA GLY A 177 14.70 12.26 0.82
C GLY A 177 13.31 12.43 0.19
N GLY A 178 13.09 13.56 -0.49
CA GLY A 178 11.86 13.83 -1.24
C GLY A 178 11.85 13.34 -2.69
N ASN A 179 12.84 12.54 -3.12
CA ASN A 179 13.01 12.16 -4.51
C ASN A 179 12.38 10.79 -4.82
N PHE A 180 11.61 10.74 -5.91
CA PHE A 180 10.91 9.57 -6.41
C PHE A 180 11.03 9.53 -7.94
N TYR A 181 11.02 8.33 -8.51
CA TYR A 181 10.70 8.12 -9.92
C TYR A 181 9.24 7.68 -10.06
N ALA A 182 8.59 8.07 -11.16
CA ALA A 182 7.35 7.44 -11.59
C ALA A 182 7.69 6.15 -12.35
N ILE A 183 6.80 5.15 -12.35
CA ILE A 183 6.97 3.98 -13.23
C ILE A 183 7.12 4.42 -14.69
N GLY A 184 7.99 3.75 -15.44
CA GLY A 184 8.46 4.19 -16.75
C GLY A 184 7.65 3.66 -17.93
N GLU A 185 8.29 3.64 -19.10
CA GLU A 185 7.71 3.13 -20.35
C GLU A 185 7.60 1.60 -20.32
N PRO A 186 6.54 1.01 -20.92
CA PRO A 186 6.44 -0.42 -21.06
C PRO A 186 7.48 -0.93 -22.06
N LEU A 187 8.10 -2.07 -21.74
CA LEU A 187 8.99 -2.81 -22.63
C LEU A 187 8.48 -4.24 -22.72
N THR A 188 8.47 -4.80 -23.92
CA THR A 188 8.02 -6.18 -24.18
C THR A 188 9.16 -6.96 -24.83
N VAL A 189 9.36 -8.20 -24.39
CA VAL A 189 10.26 -9.14 -25.06
C VAL A 189 9.43 -9.84 -26.14
N GLU A 190 9.88 -9.79 -27.40
CA GLU A 190 9.31 -10.64 -28.44
C GLU A 190 9.76 -12.09 -28.19
N ASP A 191 8.79 -13.01 -28.07
CA ASP A 191 9.04 -14.45 -27.92
C ASP A 191 9.59 -15.09 -29.21
#